data_AF-A0A8T3RIT2-F1
#
_entry.id   AF-A0A8T3RIT2-F1
#
_cell.length_a   1.000
_cell.length_b   1.000
_cell.length_c   1.000
_cell.angle_alpha   90.00
_cell.angle_beta   90.00
_cell.angle_gamma   90.00
#
_symmetry.space_group_name_H-M   'P 1'
#
loop_
_entity.id
_entity.type
_entity.pdbx_description
1 polymer ?
#
loop_
_entity_poly.entity_id
_entity_poly.type
_entity_poly.pdbx_seq_one_letter_code
_entity_poly.pdbx_strand_id
1 'polypeptide(L)' 'PVRTHYELGTRMGVRGTPAVIGEDGQELGGYVPAAQLIQYVRKDRS' A
#
# COMPACT_ATOMS: atom_id res chain seq x y z
N PRO A 1 -8.70 -5.22 -17.44
CA PRO A 1 -7.93 -5.41 -16.19
C PRO A 1 -7.48 -4.10 -15.53
N VAL A 2 -6.70 -3.24 -16.20
CA VAL A 2 -6.17 -1.99 -15.62
C VAL A 2 -7.27 -1.07 -15.06
N ARG A 3 -8.37 -0.87 -15.82
CA ARG A 3 -9.52 -0.07 -15.36
C ARG A 3 -10.05 -0.53 -14.00
N THR A 4 -10.24 -1.83 -13.80
CA THR A 4 -10.72 -2.40 -12.54
C THR A 4 -9.77 -2.11 -11.37
N HIS A 5 -8.45 -2.18 -11.60
CA HIS A 5 -7.45 -1.86 -10.57
C HIS A 5 -7.44 -0.36 -10.27
N TYR A 6 -7.56 0.49 -11.28
CA TYR A 6 -7.65 1.94 -11.13
C TYR A 6 -8.89 2.34 -10.30
N GLU A 7 -10.07 1.83 -10.66
CA GLU A 7 -11.32 2.06 -9.94
C GLU A 7 -11.29 1.52 -8.50
N LEU A 8 -10.62 0.38 -8.28
CA LEU A 8 -10.37 -0.14 -6.95
C LEU A 8 -9.48 0.82 -6.14
N GLY A 9 -8.36 1.26 -6.71
CA GLY A 9 -7.46 2.23 -6.07
C GLY A 9 -8.16 3.53 -5.70
N THR A 10 -8.98 4.09 -6.59
CA THR A 10 -9.80 5.28 -6.30
C THR A 10 -10.76 5.04 -5.14
N ARG A 11 -11.44 3.88 -5.10
CA ARG A 11 -12.35 3.53 -3.99
C ARG A 11 -11.63 3.32 -2.66
N MET A 12 -10.39 2.84 -2.71
CA MET A 12 -9.52 2.68 -1.55
C MET A 12 -8.86 3.99 -1.10
N GLY A 13 -9.07 5.10 -1.82
CA GLY A 13 -8.55 6.42 -1.45
C GLY A 13 -7.13 6.72 -1.94
N VAL A 14 -6.57 5.91 -2.86
CA VAL A 14 -5.23 6.13 -3.44
C VAL A 14 -5.18 7.49 -4.15
N ARG A 15 -4.21 8.34 -3.78
CA ARG A 15 -4.07 9.73 -4.29
C ARG A 15 -2.92 9.92 -5.28
N GLY A 16 -2.09 8.90 -5.46
CA GLY A 16 -0.89 8.95 -6.30
C GLY A 16 -0.16 7.61 -6.28
N THR A 17 0.95 7.55 -6.99
CA THR A 17 1.78 6.34 -7.08
C THR A 17 3.24 6.68 -6.74
N PRO A 18 4.00 5.77 -6.10
CA PRO A 18 3.56 4.46 -5.60
C PRO A 18 2.63 4.59 -4.37
N ALA A 19 1.77 3.59 -4.17
CA ALA A 19 0.90 3.46 -3.00
C ALA A 19 0.95 2.01 -2.51
N VAL A 20 1.30 1.82 -1.24
CA VAL A 20 1.42 0.51 -0.59
C VAL A 20 0.43 0.44 0.57
N ILE A 21 -0.37 -0.62 0.62
CA ILE A 21 -1.39 -0.83 1.65
C ILE A 21 -1.08 -2.17 2.33
N GLY A 22 -0.95 -2.15 3.66
CA GLY A 22 -0.68 -3.31 4.51
C GLY A 22 -1.87 -4.28 4.60
N GLU A 23 -1.66 -5.46 5.17
CA GLU A 23 -2.73 -6.46 5.34
C GLU A 23 -3.77 -5.96 6.37
N ASP A 24 -3.36 -5.12 7.32
CA ASP A 24 -4.22 -4.38 8.26
C ASP A 24 -5.01 -3.20 7.63
N GLY A 25 -4.79 -2.92 6.34
CA GLY A 25 -5.42 -1.80 5.64
C GLY A 25 -4.74 -0.44 5.85
N GLN A 26 -3.59 -0.38 6.56
CA GLN A 26 -2.82 0.84 6.70
C GLN A 26 -2.14 1.21 5.37
N GLU A 27 -2.32 2.45 4.91
CA GLU A 27 -1.51 2.99 3.81
C GLU A 27 -0.11 3.38 4.33
N LEU A 28 0.93 2.73 3.80
CA LEU A 28 2.34 2.98 4.15
C LEU A 28 2.92 4.20 3.41
N GLY A 29 2.11 4.85 2.57
CA GLY A 29 2.44 6.06 1.83
C GLY A 29 3.13 5.80 0.48
N GLY A 30 3.88 6.82 0.04
CA GLY A 30 4.65 6.85 -1.21
C GLY A 30 5.84 5.89 -1.24
N TYR A 31 6.93 6.24 -1.93
CA TYR A 31 8.08 5.33 -2.06
C TYR A 31 8.63 4.92 -0.67
N VAL A 32 8.71 3.61 -0.43
CA VAL A 32 9.26 3.01 0.80
C VAL A 32 10.49 2.16 0.43
N PRO A 33 11.67 2.41 1.03
CA PRO A 33 12.83 1.54 0.85
C PRO A 33 12.59 0.12 1.34
N ALA A 34 13.16 -0.88 0.66
CA ALA A 34 12.94 -2.29 0.97
C ALA A 34 13.23 -2.66 2.43
N ALA A 35 14.31 -2.14 3.01
CA ALA A 35 14.65 -2.40 4.42
C ALA A 35 13.57 -1.90 5.39
N GLN A 36 12.94 -0.76 5.10
CA GLN A 36 11.84 -0.22 5.92
C GLN A 36 10.55 -1.02 5.70
N LEU A 37 10.25 -1.40 4.45
CA LEU A 37 9.08 -2.22 4.14
C LEU A 37 9.10 -3.56 4.90
N ILE A 38 10.26 -4.19 5.01
CA ILE A 38 10.43 -5.43 5.80
C ILE A 38 10.08 -5.20 7.28
N GLN A 39 10.42 -4.05 7.85
CA GLN A 39 10.08 -3.73 9.24
C GLN A 39 8.57 -3.57 9.42
N TYR A 40 7.88 -2.91 8.49
CA TYR A 40 6.42 -2.78 8.51
C TYR A 40 5.72 -4.14 8.44
N VAL A 41 6.07 -4.97 7.46
CA VAL A 41 5.46 -6.30 7.28
C VAL A 41 5.70 -7.22 8.48
N ARG A 42 6.87 -7.11 9.15
CA ARG A 42 7.15 -7.88 10.37
C ARG A 42 6.30 -7.43 11.56
N LYS A 43 6.05 -6.13 11.67
CA LYS A 43 5.22 -5.54 12.74
C LYS A 43 3.73 -5.88 12.55
N ASP A 44 3.24 -5.92 11.32
CA ASP A 44 1.85 -6.27 11.00
C ASP A 44 1.49 -7.72 11.44
N ARG A 45 2.51 -8.61 11.44
CA ARG A 45 2.37 -10.04 11.77
C ARG A 45 2.54 -10.38 13.26
N SER A 46 2.76 -9.38 14.12
CA SER A 46 3.03 -9.56 15.55
C SER A 46 1.89 -9.01 16.41
#